data_AF-A0A7S2BJB4-F1
#
_entry.id   AF-A0A7S2BJB4-F1
#
_cell.length_a   1.000
_cell.length_b   1.000
_cell.length_c   1.000
_cell.angle_alpha   90.00
_cell.angle_beta   90.00
_cell.angle_gamma   90.00
#
_symmetry.space_group_name_H-M   'P 1'
#
loop_
_entity.id
_entity.type
_entity.pdbx_description
1 polymer ?
#
loop_
_entity_poly.entity_id
_entity_poly.type
_entity_poly.pdbx_seq_one_letter_code
_entity_poly.pdbx_strand_id
1 'polypeptide(L)'
;RCRPEINTLLCGDPSTAKSQLLQYSYKLAPRGIYTSGKGSSAVGLTASINKDPVTKELVLESGALVLADRGVCCIDEFDKMDDNARAILHEAMEQQTVSVAKAGIVCSLNARTSILASANPKESSYDPKLSVVENIHLPKNLMSRFDFIWL
;
A
#
# COMPACT_ATOMS: atom_id res chain seq x y z
N ARG A 1 -2.58 -2.76 21.51
CA ARG A 1 -1.36 -3.37 20.93
C ARG A 1 -0.67 -2.27 20.12
N CYS A 2 0.57 -1.90 20.43
CA CYS A 2 1.26 -0.86 19.67
C CYS A 2 1.80 -1.43 18.36
N ARG A 3 1.68 -0.68 17.27
CA ARG A 3 2.25 -0.99 15.96
C ARG A 3 3.76 -0.68 15.97
N PRO A 4 4.65 -1.66 15.72
CA PRO A 4 6.09 -1.40 15.68
C PRO A 4 6.62 -0.89 14.33
N GLU A 5 5.89 -1.09 13.23
CA GLU A 5 6.33 -0.74 11.87
C GLU A 5 6.05 0.73 11.56
N ILE A 6 7.04 1.42 10.99
CA ILE A 6 6.94 2.82 10.58
C ILE A 6 6.42 2.88 9.15
N ASN A 7 5.48 3.78 8.87
CA ASN A 7 5.00 4.04 7.52
C ASN A 7 5.46 5.42 7.07
N THR A 8 5.99 5.48 5.85
CA THR A 8 6.60 6.68 5.28
C THR A 8 5.92 7.04 3.96
N LEU A 9 5.58 8.32 3.80
CA LEU A 9 5.06 8.89 2.57
C LEU A 9 6.07 9.90 2.00
N LEU A 10 6.47 9.70 0.74
CA LEU A 10 7.28 10.62 -0.04
C LEU A 10 6.37 11.40 -1.00
N CYS A 11 6.09 12.65 -0.66
CA CYS A 11 5.49 13.60 -1.58
C CYS A 11 6.60 14.46 -2.20
N GLY A 12 6.35 14.98 -3.39
CA GLY A 12 7.24 15.92 -4.04
C GLY A 12 6.83 16.14 -5.49
N ASP A 13 7.47 17.05 -6.18
CA ASP A 13 7.19 17.30 -7.59
C ASP A 13 7.63 16.12 -8.47
N PRO A 14 7.13 16.02 -9.71
CA PRO A 14 7.64 15.07 -10.70
C PRO A 14 9.16 15.20 -10.89
N SER A 15 9.82 14.13 -11.30
CA SER A 15 11.27 14.11 -11.59
C SER A 15 12.21 14.30 -10.38
N THR A 16 11.73 14.05 -9.16
CA THR A 16 12.52 14.11 -7.91
C THR A 16 13.12 12.76 -7.48
N ALA A 17 13.25 11.81 -8.41
CA ALA A 17 13.80 10.46 -8.17
C ALA A 17 13.07 9.59 -7.09
N LYS A 18 11.84 9.96 -6.69
CA LYS A 18 11.03 9.20 -5.71
C LYS A 18 10.86 7.73 -6.09
N SER A 19 10.42 7.45 -7.31
CA SER A 19 10.26 6.06 -7.81
C SER A 19 11.57 5.28 -7.77
N GLN A 20 12.70 5.94 -8.01
CA GLN A 20 14.02 5.32 -7.96
C GLN A 20 14.43 4.96 -6.53
N LEU A 21 14.11 5.82 -5.54
CA LEU A 21 14.29 5.52 -4.12
C LEU A 21 13.43 4.32 -3.69
N LEU A 22 12.17 4.24 -4.12
CA LEU A 22 11.29 3.11 -3.84
C LEU A 22 11.84 1.81 -4.43
N GLN A 23 12.26 1.84 -5.70
CA GLN A 23 12.85 0.66 -6.36
C GLN A 23 14.14 0.19 -5.70
N TYR A 24 14.99 1.13 -5.26
CA TYR A 24 16.21 0.79 -4.56
C TYR A 24 15.94 0.19 -3.19
N SER A 25 15.00 0.78 -2.43
CA SER A 25 14.56 0.27 -1.12
C SER A 25 13.95 -1.13 -1.21
N TYR A 26 13.10 -1.37 -2.23
CA TYR A 26 12.53 -2.67 -2.54
C TYR A 26 13.61 -3.73 -2.78
N LYS A 27 14.66 -3.41 -3.54
CA LYS A 27 15.77 -4.35 -3.84
C LYS A 27 16.65 -4.65 -2.64
N LEU A 28 16.79 -3.70 -1.72
CA LEU A 28 17.59 -3.86 -0.51
C LEU A 28 16.86 -4.62 0.60
N ALA A 29 15.54 -4.49 0.69
CA ALA A 29 14.75 -5.11 1.74
C ALA A 29 14.62 -6.63 1.54
N PRO A 30 14.85 -7.47 2.58
CA PRO A 30 14.83 -8.94 2.47
C PRO A 30 13.44 -9.54 2.17
N ARG A 31 12.38 -8.71 2.15
CA ARG A 31 11.03 -9.01 1.67
C ARG A 31 10.39 -7.72 1.13
N GLY A 32 11.12 -7.05 0.24
CA GLY A 32 10.58 -5.94 -0.50
C GLY A 32 9.51 -6.42 -1.47
N ILE A 33 8.38 -5.74 -1.55
CA ILE A 33 7.45 -5.83 -2.69
C ILE A 33 7.27 -4.44 -3.26
N TYR A 34 7.41 -4.30 -4.57
CA TYR A 34 7.14 -3.05 -5.29
C TYR A 34 5.83 -3.17 -6.06
N THR A 35 4.97 -2.18 -5.92
CA THR A 35 3.70 -2.12 -6.64
C THR A 35 3.37 -0.68 -7.02
N SER A 36 2.68 -0.48 -8.15
CA SER A 36 2.18 0.85 -8.55
C SER A 36 0.71 0.98 -8.14
N GLY A 37 0.30 2.14 -7.65
CA GLY A 37 -1.07 2.44 -7.23
C GLY A 37 -2.08 2.24 -8.33
N LYS A 38 -1.71 2.49 -9.59
CA LYS A 38 -2.56 2.25 -10.77
C LYS A 38 -2.65 0.77 -11.16
N GLY A 39 -1.61 -0.01 -10.91
CA GLY A 39 -1.57 -1.46 -11.16
C GLY A 39 -2.08 -2.31 -9.98
N SER A 40 -2.21 -1.70 -8.80
CA SER A 40 -2.59 -2.37 -7.55
C SER A 40 -4.10 -2.39 -7.39
N SER A 41 -4.73 -3.46 -7.85
CA SER A 41 -6.12 -3.70 -7.49
C SER A 41 -6.24 -4.09 -6.01
N ALA A 42 -7.40 -3.83 -5.41
CA ALA A 42 -7.79 -4.30 -4.08
C ALA A 42 -7.49 -5.80 -3.86
N VAL A 43 -7.70 -6.61 -4.90
CA VAL A 43 -7.45 -8.05 -4.87
C VAL A 43 -5.95 -8.36 -4.88
N GLY A 44 -5.18 -7.65 -5.69
CA GLY A 44 -3.72 -7.82 -5.77
C GLY A 44 -2.98 -7.41 -4.49
N LEU A 45 -3.54 -6.50 -3.70
CA LEU A 45 -2.98 -6.11 -2.40
C LEU A 45 -3.30 -7.13 -1.29
N THR A 46 -4.47 -7.77 -1.33
CA THR A 46 -5.00 -8.61 -0.25
C THR A 46 -4.75 -10.09 -0.48
N ALA A 47 -5.68 -10.75 -1.16
CA ALA A 47 -5.63 -12.12 -1.60
C ALA A 47 -6.67 -12.32 -2.71
N SER A 48 -6.30 -13.09 -3.73
CA SER A 48 -7.22 -13.63 -4.72
C SER A 48 -7.68 -15.02 -4.32
N ILE A 49 -8.89 -15.39 -4.72
CA ILE A 49 -9.32 -16.79 -4.71
C ILE A 49 -9.31 -17.24 -6.15
N ASN A 50 -8.52 -18.27 -6.42
CA ASN A 50 -8.43 -18.88 -7.73
C ASN A 50 -8.92 -20.32 -7.66
N LYS A 51 -9.56 -20.79 -8.73
CA LYS A 51 -10.02 -22.18 -8.80
C LYS A 51 -8.99 -22.97 -9.58
N ASP A 52 -8.36 -23.94 -8.94
CA ASP A 52 -7.38 -24.78 -9.60
C ASP A 52 -8.07 -25.59 -10.71
N PRO A 53 -7.60 -25.51 -11.98
CA PRO A 53 -8.22 -26.23 -13.09
C PRO A 53 -8.12 -27.75 -12.96
N VAL A 54 -7.16 -28.27 -12.19
CA VAL A 54 -6.94 -29.73 -12.04
C VAL A 54 -7.78 -30.29 -10.91
N THR A 55 -7.65 -29.73 -9.71
CA THR A 55 -8.35 -30.24 -8.51
C THR A 55 -9.77 -29.72 -8.39
N LYS A 56 -10.13 -28.64 -9.11
CA LYS A 56 -11.38 -27.89 -8.97
C LYS A 56 -11.61 -27.31 -7.56
N GLU A 57 -10.59 -27.32 -6.71
CA GLU A 57 -10.65 -26.72 -5.39
C GLU A 57 -10.39 -25.22 -5.45
N LEU A 58 -10.90 -24.48 -4.47
CA LEU A 58 -10.66 -23.05 -4.32
C LEU A 58 -9.36 -22.86 -3.54
N VAL A 59 -8.37 -22.25 -4.18
CA VAL A 59 -7.07 -21.94 -3.61
C VAL A 59 -6.99 -20.44 -3.32
N LEU A 60 -6.46 -20.11 -2.15
CA LEU A 60 -6.20 -18.73 -1.76
C LEU A 60 -4.79 -18.33 -2.19
N GLU A 61 -4.69 -17.35 -3.07
CA GLU A 61 -3.44 -16.72 -3.49
C GLU A 61 -3.19 -15.47 -2.64
N SER A 62 -1.99 -15.38 -2.05
CA SER A 62 -1.62 -14.24 -1.21
C SER A 62 -1.29 -13.01 -2.07
N GLY A 63 -1.81 -11.85 -1.67
CA GLY A 63 -1.51 -10.57 -2.31
C GLY A 63 -0.23 -9.91 -1.80
N ALA A 64 0.11 -8.76 -2.37
CA ALA A 64 1.34 -8.03 -2.13
C ALA A 64 1.61 -7.72 -0.65
N LEU A 65 0.58 -7.32 0.12
CA LEU A 65 0.74 -6.98 1.53
C LEU A 65 1.03 -8.21 2.39
N VAL A 66 0.39 -9.33 2.08
CA VAL A 66 0.57 -10.58 2.83
C VAL A 66 1.96 -11.18 2.52
N LEU A 67 2.38 -11.11 1.26
CA LEU A 67 3.71 -11.55 0.83
C LEU A 67 4.84 -10.70 1.44
N ALA A 68 4.59 -9.41 1.67
CA ALA A 68 5.54 -8.51 2.30
C ALA A 68 5.54 -8.57 3.85
N ASP A 69 4.89 -9.55 4.50
CA ASP A 69 4.86 -9.67 5.99
C ASP A 69 6.28 -9.63 6.59
N ARG A 70 6.47 -8.70 7.54
CA ARG A 70 7.74 -8.33 8.19
C ARG A 70 8.80 -7.73 7.25
N GLY A 71 8.38 -7.24 6.11
CA GLY A 71 9.21 -6.57 5.10
C GLY A 71 8.75 -5.14 4.82
N VAL A 72 9.01 -4.71 3.60
CA VAL A 72 8.66 -3.37 3.12
C VAL A 72 7.79 -3.50 1.87
N CYS A 73 6.65 -2.84 1.87
CA CYS A 73 5.81 -2.69 0.69
C CYS A 73 6.00 -1.28 0.13
N CYS A 74 6.67 -1.20 -1.01
CA CYS A 74 6.87 0.03 -1.75
C CYS A 74 5.68 0.25 -2.70
N ILE A 75 4.95 1.36 -2.53
CA ILE A 75 3.79 1.72 -3.34
C ILE A 75 4.08 3.02 -4.08
N ASP A 76 4.25 2.95 -5.40
CA ASP A 76 4.38 4.15 -6.23
C ASP A 76 3.02 4.70 -6.65
N GLU A 77 2.94 5.99 -7.00
CA GLU A 77 1.71 6.66 -7.47
C GLU A 77 0.51 6.43 -6.54
N PHE A 78 0.72 6.57 -5.23
CA PHE A 78 -0.29 6.32 -4.21
C PHE A 78 -1.54 7.20 -4.37
N ASP A 79 -1.39 8.40 -4.94
CA ASP A 79 -2.50 9.30 -5.28
C ASP A 79 -3.42 8.74 -6.38
N LYS A 80 -2.92 7.87 -7.24
CA LYS A 80 -3.68 7.26 -8.35
C LYS A 80 -4.40 5.97 -7.98
N MET A 81 -4.32 5.55 -6.72
CA MET A 81 -4.93 4.32 -6.27
C MET A 81 -6.45 4.45 -6.10
N ASP A 82 -7.19 3.41 -6.50
CA ASP A 82 -8.64 3.31 -6.33
C ASP A 82 -9.07 3.35 -4.85
N ASP A 83 -10.25 3.91 -4.59
CA ASP A 83 -10.79 4.06 -3.24
C ASP A 83 -10.95 2.72 -2.49
N ASN A 84 -11.26 1.63 -3.21
CA ASN A 84 -11.39 0.30 -2.61
C ASN A 84 -10.02 -0.25 -2.14
N ALA A 85 -8.98 -0.08 -2.96
CA ALA A 85 -7.61 -0.47 -2.58
C ALA A 85 -7.11 0.38 -1.41
N ARG A 86 -7.47 1.67 -1.39
CA ARG A 86 -7.17 2.59 -0.29
C ARG A 86 -7.85 2.18 1.03
N ALA A 87 -9.11 1.76 0.99
CA ALA A 87 -9.85 1.29 2.17
C ALA A 87 -9.20 0.05 2.80
N ILE A 88 -8.80 -0.90 1.95
CA ILE A 88 -8.06 -2.10 2.36
C ILE A 88 -6.71 -1.74 2.99
N LEU A 89 -5.95 -0.84 2.37
CA LEU A 89 -4.68 -0.40 2.95
C LEU A 89 -4.89 0.28 4.29
N HIS A 90 -5.94 1.07 4.43
CA HIS A 90 -6.29 1.68 5.71
C HIS A 90 -6.57 0.61 6.79
N GLU A 91 -7.31 -0.45 6.46
CA GLU A 91 -7.53 -1.60 7.36
C GLU A 91 -6.20 -2.28 7.73
N ALA A 92 -5.37 -2.58 6.72
CA ALA A 92 -4.09 -3.25 6.92
C ALA A 92 -3.12 -2.41 7.77
N MET A 93 -3.05 -1.09 7.55
CA MET A 93 -2.20 -0.18 8.33
C MET A 93 -2.67 -0.03 9.78
N GLU A 94 -3.97 -0.20 10.04
CA GLU A 94 -4.57 -0.06 11.37
C GLU A 94 -4.49 -1.36 12.18
N GLN A 95 -4.93 -2.47 11.59
CA GLN A 95 -5.04 -3.75 12.29
C GLN A 95 -3.81 -4.64 12.10
N GLN A 96 -2.95 -4.32 11.13
CA GLN A 96 -1.80 -5.17 10.71
C GLN A 96 -2.21 -6.56 10.24
N THR A 97 -3.46 -6.67 9.81
CA THR A 97 -4.09 -7.88 9.32
C THR A 97 -5.02 -7.50 8.18
N VAL A 98 -5.17 -8.40 7.24
CA VAL A 98 -6.13 -8.28 6.14
C VAL A 98 -7.20 -9.35 6.34
N SER A 99 -8.45 -8.93 6.45
CA SER A 99 -9.58 -9.84 6.49
C SER A 99 -10.05 -10.18 5.07
N VAL A 100 -10.21 -11.47 4.78
CA VAL A 100 -10.69 -11.94 3.48
C VAL A 100 -11.89 -12.86 3.71
N ALA A 101 -13.05 -12.43 3.20
CA ALA A 101 -14.29 -13.18 3.23
C ALA A 101 -14.85 -13.31 1.80
N LYS A 102 -14.48 -14.37 1.09
CA LYS A 102 -14.91 -14.61 -0.30
C LYS A 102 -15.10 -16.11 -0.56
N ALA A 103 -16.07 -16.46 -1.41
CA ALA A 103 -16.32 -17.84 -1.86
C ALA A 103 -16.42 -18.89 -0.72
N GLY A 104 -16.96 -18.51 0.44
CA GLY A 104 -17.09 -19.37 1.61
C GLY A 104 -15.83 -19.51 2.47
N ILE A 105 -14.71 -18.92 2.05
CA ILE A 105 -13.47 -18.86 2.81
C ILE A 105 -13.44 -17.55 3.60
N VAL A 106 -13.45 -17.68 4.92
CA VAL A 106 -13.27 -16.55 5.85
C VAL A 106 -11.95 -16.78 6.58
N CYS A 107 -10.97 -15.93 6.29
CA CYS A 107 -9.65 -16.00 6.92
C CYS A 107 -9.12 -14.60 7.22
N SER A 108 -8.22 -14.53 8.20
CA SER A 108 -7.48 -13.32 8.51
C SER A 108 -6.00 -13.61 8.30
N LEU A 109 -5.39 -12.82 7.44
CA LEU A 109 -3.97 -12.94 7.08
C LEU A 109 -3.19 -11.84 7.77
N ASN A 110 -2.03 -12.17 8.34
CA ASN A 110 -1.17 -11.17 8.93
C ASN A 110 -0.45 -10.37 7.82
N ALA A 111 -0.43 -9.05 7.97
CA ALA A 111 0.23 -8.13 7.05
C ALA A 111 1.01 -7.08 7.85
N ARG A 112 2.00 -7.54 8.62
CA ARG A 112 2.87 -6.66 9.43
C ARG A 112 3.95 -6.07 8.55
N THR A 113 3.55 -5.18 7.66
CA THR A 113 4.44 -4.60 6.64
C THR A 113 4.68 -3.14 6.96
N SER A 114 5.91 -2.68 6.69
CA SER A 114 6.20 -1.25 6.63
C SER A 114 5.83 -0.75 5.24
N ILE A 115 5.06 0.32 5.15
CA ILE A 115 4.64 0.91 3.88
C ILE A 115 5.55 2.09 3.55
N LEU A 116 6.17 2.03 2.38
CA LEU A 116 6.89 3.16 1.77
C LEU A 116 6.11 3.59 0.53
N ALA A 117 5.41 4.72 0.62
CA ALA A 117 4.58 5.22 -0.47
C ALA A 117 5.22 6.45 -1.12
N SER A 118 5.04 6.61 -2.44
CA SER A 118 5.25 7.90 -3.12
C SER A 118 3.94 8.44 -3.65
N ALA A 119 3.76 9.76 -3.52
CA ALA A 119 2.62 10.48 -4.05
C ALA A 119 3.08 11.73 -4.80
N ASN A 120 2.24 12.20 -5.72
CA ASN A 120 2.43 13.45 -6.42
C ASN A 120 1.38 14.49 -5.98
N PRO A 121 1.73 15.77 -5.92
CA PRO A 121 0.74 16.83 -5.69
C PRO A 121 -0.23 16.92 -6.87
N LYS A 122 -1.47 17.34 -6.60
CA LYS A 122 -2.59 17.38 -7.56
C LYS A 122 -2.27 18.16 -8.84
N GLU A 123 -1.64 19.33 -8.71
CA GLU A 123 -1.30 20.21 -9.83
C GLU A 123 0.13 19.97 -10.36
N SER A 124 0.75 18.82 -10.04
CA SER A 124 2.15 18.49 -10.37
C SER A 124 3.20 19.47 -9.82
N SER A 125 2.78 20.45 -9.04
CA SER A 125 3.63 21.36 -8.28
C SER A 125 3.06 21.51 -6.88
N TYR A 126 3.92 21.39 -5.87
CA TYR A 126 3.54 21.56 -4.48
C TYR A 126 3.33 23.06 -4.16
N ASP A 127 2.09 23.46 -3.84
CA ASP A 127 1.80 24.83 -3.42
C ASP A 127 1.99 24.97 -1.88
N PRO A 128 2.97 25.74 -1.40
CA PRO A 128 3.20 25.95 0.03
C PRO A 128 2.08 26.73 0.72
N LYS A 129 1.14 27.33 -0.02
CA LYS A 129 -0.01 28.07 0.53
C LYS A 129 -1.18 27.16 0.89
N LEU A 130 -1.25 25.96 0.30
CA LEU A 130 -2.30 24.98 0.57
C LEU A 130 -1.87 24.01 1.66
N SER A 131 -2.85 23.41 2.34
CA SER A 131 -2.53 22.36 3.32
C SER A 131 -2.02 21.09 2.61
N VAL A 132 -1.21 20.30 3.32
CA VAL A 132 -0.67 19.01 2.80
C VAL A 132 -1.80 18.10 2.31
N VAL A 133 -2.95 18.11 3.02
CA VAL A 133 -4.13 17.29 2.68
C VAL A 133 -4.72 17.72 1.33
N GLU A 134 -4.82 19.03 1.09
CA GLU A 134 -5.35 19.58 -0.15
C GLU A 134 -4.39 19.35 -1.33
N ASN A 135 -3.08 19.42 -1.07
CA ASN A 135 -2.06 19.18 -2.10
C ASN A 135 -2.04 17.72 -2.60
N ILE A 136 -2.19 16.72 -1.72
CA ILE A 136 -1.98 15.30 -2.07
C ILE A 136 -3.29 14.57 -2.41
N HIS A 137 -4.46 15.19 -2.19
CA HIS A 137 -5.78 14.56 -2.42
C HIS A 137 -5.95 13.21 -1.70
N LEU A 138 -5.44 13.12 -0.47
CA LEU A 138 -5.57 11.94 0.38
C LEU A 138 -6.57 12.20 1.51
N PRO A 139 -7.36 11.20 1.90
CA PRO A 139 -8.27 11.35 3.03
C PRO A 139 -7.48 11.42 4.34
N LYS A 140 -7.92 12.31 5.25
CA LYS A 140 -7.23 12.63 6.51
C LYS A 140 -6.98 11.41 7.41
N ASN A 141 -7.87 10.42 7.36
CA ASN A 141 -7.75 9.17 8.11
C ASN A 141 -6.48 8.40 7.72
N LEU A 142 -6.15 8.35 6.43
CA LEU A 142 -5.00 7.62 5.91
C LEU A 142 -3.70 8.39 6.14
N MET A 143 -3.71 9.71 5.97
CA MET A 143 -2.55 10.56 6.30
C MET A 143 -2.13 10.41 7.76
N SER A 144 -3.10 10.27 8.67
CA SER A 144 -2.82 10.06 10.10
C SER A 144 -2.16 8.70 10.41
N ARG A 145 -2.11 7.77 9.44
CA ARG A 145 -1.44 6.46 9.57
C ARG A 145 -0.01 6.44 9.09
N PHE A 146 0.44 7.51 8.43
CA PHE A 146 1.83 7.73 8.09
C PHE A 146 2.50 8.48 9.23
N ASP A 147 3.57 7.88 9.75
CA ASP A 147 4.34 8.45 10.86
C ASP A 147 5.33 9.51 10.35
N PHE A 148 5.81 9.33 9.11
CA PHE A 148 6.72 10.25 8.45
C PHE A 148 6.17 10.66 7.09
N ILE A 149 6.09 11.97 6.86
CA ILE A 149 5.71 12.56 5.57
C ILE A 149 6.84 13.48 5.14
N TRP A 150 7.50 13.12 4.04
CA TRP A 150 8.49 13.96 3.38
C TRP A 150 7.81 14.71 2.22
N LEU A 151 8.12 16.00 2.09
CA LEU A 151 7.54 16.90 1.07
C LEU A 151 8.61 17.36 0.08
#